data_AF-A0A6C0JFN1-F1
#
_entry.id   AF-A0A6C0JFN1-F1
#
_cell.length_a   1.000
_cell.length_b   1.000
_cell.length_c   1.000
_cell.angle_alpha   90.00
_cell.angle_beta   90.00
_cell.angle_gamma   90.00
#
_symmetry.space_group_name_H-M   'P 1'
#
loop_
_entity.id
_entity.type
_entity.pdbx_description
1 polymer ?
#
loop_
_entity_poly.entity_id
_entity_poly.type
_entity_poly.pdbx_seq_one_letter_code
_entity_poly.pdbx_strand_id
1 'polypeptide(L)'
;MYSAIANNSFSYLLTLDEFRKGFPDETRPSWIKITTITMVSSFIQEIDIKKLRSIFENLESFKLKRSGTKGDGGFEWKLKPTTFYNQVTLTYHDSYSTKSVKVFPNGSIQVAGCCDLFDCKRIITQLTYIFKTFLGMESKVPVDSFRVVMINSNFSLNYDINLMKVAQHFENHPEIFKVSFEPDRYSAVKIKFRPAQDMKEITTSIFSTGKIIITGAETLKEIAFGYNIINQHINEEPTIRVKPTIEKDVFDVFLGHRCEPMVEDLKNKGFKSWIQTITNRQINF
;
A
#
# COMPACT_ATOMS: atom_id res chain seq x y z
N MET A 1 -7.52 -23.95 -0.66
CA MET A 1 -6.33 -23.18 -1.06
C MET A 1 -6.68 -21.70 -0.95
N TYR A 2 -5.96 -20.93 -0.13
CA TYR A 2 -6.23 -19.49 0.01
C TYR A 2 -5.89 -18.73 -1.27
N SER A 3 -6.57 -17.61 -1.54
CA SER A 3 -6.29 -16.79 -2.71
C SER A 3 -4.85 -16.25 -2.66
N ALA A 4 -4.26 -15.98 -3.83
CA ALA A 4 -2.93 -15.39 -3.92
C ALA A 4 -2.82 -14.06 -3.14
N ILE A 5 -3.92 -13.28 -3.10
CA ILE A 5 -4.04 -12.06 -2.28
C ILE A 5 -3.86 -12.38 -0.80
N ALA A 6 -4.62 -13.35 -0.27
CA ALA A 6 -4.54 -13.73 1.13
C ALA A 6 -3.15 -14.22 1.51
N ASN A 7 -2.54 -15.09 0.71
CA ASN A 7 -1.17 -15.56 0.94
C ASN A 7 -0.17 -14.39 1.00
N ASN A 8 -0.24 -13.45 0.05
CA ASN A 8 0.66 -12.30 0.04
C ASN A 8 0.47 -11.40 1.26
N SER A 9 -0.78 -11.06 1.60
CA SER A 9 -1.09 -10.21 2.75
C SER A 9 -0.69 -10.84 4.08
N PHE A 10 -0.86 -12.15 4.23
CA PHE A 10 -0.53 -12.86 5.47
C PHE A 10 0.96 -13.10 5.61
N SER A 11 1.64 -13.53 4.54
CA SER A 11 3.11 -13.64 4.56
C SER A 11 3.79 -12.29 4.79
N TYR A 12 3.21 -11.17 4.33
CA TYR A 12 3.68 -9.83 4.66
C TYR A 12 3.68 -9.59 6.17
N LEU A 13 2.54 -9.79 6.84
CA LEU A 13 2.42 -9.57 8.28
C LEU A 13 3.39 -10.46 9.07
N LEU A 14 3.51 -11.74 8.71
CA LEU A 14 4.44 -12.67 9.36
C LEU A 14 5.90 -12.27 9.17
N THR A 15 6.26 -11.77 7.97
CA THR A 15 7.62 -11.27 7.70
C THR A 15 7.93 -10.03 8.54
N LEU A 16 6.96 -9.12 8.70
CA LEU A 16 7.13 -7.97 9.58
C LEU A 16 7.30 -8.38 11.05
N ASP A 17 6.53 -9.35 11.54
CA ASP A 17 6.68 -9.87 12.90
C ASP A 17 8.10 -10.39 13.15
N GLU A 18 8.62 -11.20 12.23
CA GLU A 18 9.95 -11.79 12.33
C GLU A 18 11.06 -10.73 12.27
N PHE A 19 11.00 -9.78 11.32
CA PHE A 19 11.97 -8.68 11.29
C PHE A 19 11.92 -7.81 12.54
N ARG A 20 10.72 -7.48 13.04
CA ARG A 20 10.55 -6.68 14.26
C ARG A 20 11.13 -7.35 15.50
N LYS A 21 10.92 -8.66 15.64
CA LYS A 21 11.47 -9.45 16.74
C LYS A 21 13.00 -9.61 16.68
N GLY A 22 13.60 -9.40 15.50
CA GLY A 22 15.05 -9.32 15.35
C GLY A 22 15.69 -8.08 15.99
N PHE A 23 14.90 -7.05 16.32
CA PHE A 23 15.38 -5.83 16.98
C PHE A 23 15.13 -5.85 18.50
N PRO A 24 16.04 -5.26 19.31
CA PRO A 24 15.86 -5.12 20.76
C PRO A 24 14.56 -4.38 21.11
N ASP A 25 13.91 -4.73 22.22
CA ASP A 25 12.63 -4.14 22.65
C ASP A 25 12.67 -2.61 22.73
N GLU A 26 13.79 -2.05 23.21
CA GLU A 26 13.97 -0.62 23.41
C GLU A 26 14.01 0.20 22.11
N THR A 27 14.59 -0.37 21.05
CA THR A 27 14.77 0.28 19.74
C THR A 27 13.87 -0.31 18.68
N ARG A 28 12.98 -1.24 19.05
CA ARG A 28 12.08 -1.93 18.13
C ARG A 28 11.17 -0.90 17.44
N PRO A 29 11.25 -0.76 16.11
CA PRO A 29 10.35 0.11 15.36
C PRO A 29 8.89 -0.32 15.49
N SER A 30 7.99 0.60 15.19
CA SER A 30 6.56 0.33 15.06
C SER A 30 6.26 -0.68 13.95
N TRP A 31 5.03 -1.19 13.90
CA TRP A 31 4.56 -1.91 12.71
C TRP A 31 4.50 -0.97 11.50
N ILE A 32 4.32 -1.53 10.30
CA ILE A 32 4.16 -0.72 9.09
C ILE A 32 2.68 -0.48 8.81
N LYS A 33 2.29 0.77 8.63
CA LYS A 33 0.98 1.15 8.11
C LYS A 33 1.08 1.41 6.60
N ILE A 34 0.35 0.64 5.81
CA ILE A 34 0.14 0.95 4.39
C ILE A 34 -0.75 2.19 4.31
N THR A 35 -0.27 3.24 3.64
CA THR A 35 -1.00 4.51 3.55
C THR A 35 -1.84 4.58 2.28
N THR A 36 -1.34 4.03 1.18
CA THR A 36 -2.08 3.93 -0.08
C THR A 36 -1.47 2.87 -0.99
N ILE A 37 -2.33 2.20 -1.74
CA ILE A 37 -2.00 1.34 -2.87
C ILE A 37 -2.63 1.97 -4.11
N THR A 38 -1.83 2.11 -5.16
CA THR A 38 -2.28 2.45 -6.50
C THR A 38 -2.20 1.19 -7.36
N MET A 39 -3.29 0.87 -8.03
CA MET A 39 -3.39 -0.26 -8.95
C MET A 39 -3.86 0.19 -10.33
N VAL A 40 -3.51 -0.62 -11.33
CA VAL A 40 -4.05 -0.51 -12.69
C VAL A 40 -4.73 -1.83 -13.07
N SER A 41 -5.75 -1.73 -13.89
CA SER A 41 -6.47 -2.86 -14.47
C SER A 41 -6.84 -2.53 -15.92
N SER A 42 -7.18 -3.54 -16.71
CA SER A 42 -7.60 -3.34 -18.10
C SER A 42 -8.70 -4.31 -18.46
N PHE A 43 -9.78 -3.77 -19.01
CA PHE A 43 -10.86 -4.50 -19.64
C PHE A 43 -10.51 -4.65 -21.12
N ILE A 44 -10.69 -5.85 -21.69
CA ILE A 44 -10.32 -6.15 -23.09
C ILE A 44 -11.23 -5.39 -24.10
N GLN A 45 -12.32 -4.80 -23.62
CA GLN A 45 -13.31 -4.11 -24.44
C GLN A 45 -13.31 -2.61 -24.15
N GLU A 46 -13.67 -1.83 -25.17
CA GLU A 46 -13.88 -0.39 -25.01
C GLU A 46 -15.03 -0.10 -24.05
N ILE A 47 -14.91 1.01 -23.34
CA ILE A 47 -15.88 1.48 -22.35
C ILE A 47 -16.50 2.77 -22.87
N ASP A 48 -17.83 2.78 -23.01
CA ASP A 48 -18.57 4.00 -23.30
C ASP A 48 -18.60 4.92 -22.07
N ILE A 49 -17.53 5.70 -21.91
CA ILE A 49 -17.37 6.61 -20.79
C ILE A 49 -18.37 7.78 -20.84
N LYS A 50 -18.93 8.13 -22.01
CA LYS A 50 -19.93 9.21 -22.13
C LYS A 50 -21.25 8.74 -21.54
N LYS A 51 -21.70 7.55 -21.91
CA LYS A 51 -22.86 6.90 -21.31
C LYS A 51 -22.67 6.68 -19.81
N LEU A 52 -21.50 6.18 -19.39
CA LEU A 52 -21.19 5.98 -17.96
C LEU A 52 -21.27 7.31 -17.19
N ARG A 53 -20.70 8.39 -17.72
CA ARG A 53 -20.76 9.72 -17.11
C ARG A 53 -22.20 10.19 -16.95
N SER A 54 -22.98 10.18 -18.03
CA SER A 54 -24.38 10.64 -18.02
C SER A 54 -25.23 9.86 -17.01
N ILE A 55 -25.02 8.54 -16.89
CA ILE A 55 -25.72 7.72 -15.88
C ILE A 55 -25.38 8.19 -14.46
N PHE A 56 -24.09 8.41 -14.14
CA PHE A 56 -23.71 8.87 -12.81
C PHE A 56 -24.07 10.34 -12.53
N GLU A 57 -24.16 11.20 -13.54
CA GLU A 57 -24.71 12.56 -13.41
C GLU A 57 -26.19 12.53 -13.02
N ASN A 58 -26.97 11.63 -13.64
CA ASN A 58 -28.40 11.49 -13.37
C ASN A 58 -28.70 10.75 -12.05
N LEU A 59 -27.87 9.77 -11.67
CA LEU A 59 -28.05 9.00 -10.44
C LEU A 59 -27.59 9.76 -9.19
N GLU A 60 -26.68 10.73 -9.32
CA GLU A 60 -25.92 11.41 -8.26
C GLU A 60 -25.02 10.48 -7.41
N SER A 61 -25.56 9.35 -6.95
CA SER A 61 -24.90 8.33 -6.13
C SER A 61 -25.40 6.92 -6.45
N PHE A 62 -24.48 5.95 -6.44
CA PHE A 62 -24.80 4.53 -6.59
C PHE A 62 -24.18 3.71 -5.45
N LYS A 63 -25.02 3.12 -4.60
CA LYS A 63 -24.57 2.38 -3.41
C LYS A 63 -24.64 0.87 -3.63
N LEU A 64 -23.51 0.20 -3.45
CA LEU A 64 -23.41 -1.26 -3.50
C LEU A 64 -23.26 -1.85 -2.10
N LYS A 65 -23.88 -3.00 -1.87
CA LYS A 65 -23.73 -3.79 -0.65
C LYS A 65 -23.59 -5.27 -0.97
N ARG A 66 -22.95 -6.03 -0.08
CA ARG A 66 -22.90 -7.49 -0.21
C ARG A 66 -24.29 -8.07 0.02
N SER A 67 -24.64 -9.10 -0.74
CA SER A 67 -25.89 -9.82 -0.52
C SER A 67 -25.90 -10.44 0.88
N GLY A 68 -27.05 -10.37 1.56
CA GLY A 68 -27.25 -10.96 2.89
C GLY A 68 -26.73 -10.15 4.10
N THR A 69 -26.12 -8.97 3.91
CA THR A 69 -25.68 -8.13 5.04
C THR A 69 -26.82 -7.23 5.56
N LYS A 70 -27.00 -7.18 6.88
CA LYS A 70 -27.93 -6.27 7.57
C LYS A 70 -27.21 -4.96 7.94
N GLY A 71 -27.89 -3.82 7.81
CA GLY A 71 -27.39 -2.48 8.18
C GLY A 71 -27.20 -1.51 6.99
N ASP A 72 -26.94 -0.24 7.32
CA ASP A 72 -26.76 0.87 6.35
C ASP A 72 -25.34 0.94 5.75
N GLY A 73 -24.48 -0.03 6.07
CA GLY A 73 -23.15 -0.16 5.48
C GLY A 73 -23.22 -0.35 3.96
N GLY A 74 -22.16 0.05 3.27
CA GLY A 74 -22.06 -0.13 1.82
C GLY A 74 -20.90 0.64 1.23
N PHE A 75 -20.84 0.58 -0.09
CA PHE A 75 -19.80 1.18 -0.91
C PHE A 75 -20.47 2.16 -1.85
N GLU A 76 -20.23 3.44 -1.63
CA GLU A 76 -20.87 4.51 -2.36
C GLU A 76 -19.99 4.94 -3.55
N TRP A 77 -20.58 4.95 -4.74
CA TRP A 77 -19.95 5.39 -5.97
C TRP A 77 -20.56 6.71 -6.43
N LYS A 78 -19.73 7.72 -6.68
CA LYS A 78 -20.18 9.02 -7.21
C LYS A 78 -19.31 9.46 -8.36
N LEU A 79 -19.85 10.30 -9.24
CA LEU A 79 -19.02 11.00 -10.21
C LEU A 79 -18.15 12.04 -9.48
N LYS A 80 -16.86 12.07 -9.81
CA LYS A 80 -15.97 13.16 -9.42
C LYS A 80 -15.94 14.20 -10.54
N PRO A 81 -16.27 15.47 -10.27
CA PRO A 81 -16.10 16.54 -11.25
C PRO A 81 -14.62 16.65 -11.65
N THR A 82 -14.34 16.58 -12.96
CA THR A 82 -12.99 16.76 -13.50
C THR A 82 -13.04 17.46 -14.86
N THR A 83 -11.96 18.16 -15.19
CA THR A 83 -11.76 18.82 -16.49
C THR A 83 -11.27 17.87 -17.59
N PHE A 84 -10.92 16.62 -17.25
CA PHE A 84 -10.42 15.62 -18.19
C PHE A 84 -11.58 14.87 -18.84
N TYR A 85 -11.83 15.15 -20.12
CA TYR A 85 -12.94 14.56 -20.88
C TYR A 85 -12.64 13.17 -21.46
N ASN A 86 -11.36 12.80 -21.59
CA ASN A 86 -10.92 11.49 -22.09
C ASN A 86 -10.95 10.39 -21.01
N GLN A 87 -11.62 10.65 -19.88
CA GLN A 87 -11.82 9.70 -18.80
C GLN A 87 -13.11 10.03 -18.03
N VAL A 88 -13.58 9.05 -17.28
CA VAL A 88 -14.50 9.25 -16.15
C VAL A 88 -13.73 9.02 -14.86
N THR A 89 -13.87 9.94 -13.91
CA THR A 89 -13.35 9.73 -12.56
C THR A 89 -14.52 9.51 -11.62
N LEU A 90 -14.56 8.33 -11.00
CA LEU A 90 -15.50 8.00 -9.95
C LEU A 90 -14.80 8.09 -8.59
N THR A 91 -15.52 8.53 -7.57
CA THR A 91 -15.13 8.30 -6.18
C THR A 91 -15.79 7.02 -5.68
N TYR A 92 -15.03 6.23 -4.94
CA TYR A 92 -15.52 5.10 -4.18
C TYR A 92 -15.34 5.45 -2.70
N HIS A 93 -16.44 5.48 -1.94
CA HIS A 93 -16.45 5.71 -0.51
C HIS A 93 -16.80 4.42 0.23
N ASP A 94 -15.93 4.04 1.16
CA ASP A 94 -16.25 3.05 2.19
C ASP A 94 -16.28 3.72 3.58
N SER A 95 -16.47 2.92 4.62
CA SER A 95 -16.56 3.41 6.00
C SER A 95 -15.28 4.07 6.53
N TYR A 96 -14.15 3.92 5.84
CA TYR A 96 -12.84 4.34 6.34
C TYR A 96 -12.13 5.35 5.43
N SER A 97 -12.51 5.42 4.15
CA SER A 97 -11.69 6.09 3.14
C SER A 97 -12.39 6.33 1.81
N THR A 98 -11.85 7.29 1.06
CA THR A 98 -12.27 7.62 -0.31
C THR A 98 -11.20 7.23 -1.31
N LYS A 99 -11.58 6.49 -2.34
CA LYS A 99 -10.70 6.04 -3.42
C LYS A 99 -11.05 6.79 -4.69
N SER A 100 -10.04 7.10 -5.50
CA SER A 100 -10.22 7.73 -6.81
C SER A 100 -10.05 6.67 -7.89
N VAL A 101 -11.10 6.44 -8.67
CA VAL A 101 -11.15 5.44 -9.74
C VAL A 101 -11.27 6.15 -11.08
N LYS A 102 -10.26 6.05 -11.93
CA LYS A 102 -10.26 6.59 -13.29
C LYS A 102 -10.54 5.47 -14.27
N VAL A 103 -11.49 5.69 -15.17
CA VAL A 103 -11.91 4.77 -16.23
C VAL A 103 -11.67 5.45 -17.57
N PHE A 104 -10.96 4.77 -18.48
CA PHE A 104 -10.60 5.27 -19.79
C PHE A 104 -11.40 4.56 -20.90
N PRO A 105 -11.64 5.20 -22.06
CA PRO A 105 -12.38 4.61 -23.18
C PRO A 105 -11.79 3.30 -23.68
N ASN A 106 -10.47 3.16 -23.63
CA ASN A 106 -9.73 1.98 -24.09
C ASN A 106 -9.79 0.79 -23.12
N GLY A 107 -10.67 0.81 -22.11
CA GLY A 107 -10.78 -0.24 -21.11
C GLY A 107 -9.76 -0.15 -19.97
N SER A 108 -8.80 0.77 -20.01
CA SER A 108 -7.83 0.95 -18.92
C SER A 108 -8.50 1.55 -17.69
N ILE A 109 -8.05 1.11 -16.51
CA ILE A 109 -8.52 1.59 -15.21
C ILE A 109 -7.32 1.89 -14.32
N GLN A 110 -7.41 2.99 -13.58
CA GLN A 110 -6.45 3.35 -12.57
C GLN A 110 -7.18 3.63 -11.26
N VAL A 111 -6.73 3.04 -10.17
CA VAL A 111 -7.31 3.25 -8.84
C VAL A 111 -6.22 3.67 -7.88
N ALA A 112 -6.44 4.79 -7.19
CA ALA A 112 -5.56 5.29 -6.14
C ALA A 112 -6.31 5.40 -4.80
N GLY A 113 -5.59 5.15 -3.71
CA GLY A 113 -6.12 5.25 -2.35
C GLY A 113 -6.56 3.92 -1.74
N CYS A 114 -6.26 2.78 -2.37
CA CYS A 114 -6.62 1.47 -1.79
C CYS A 114 -5.83 1.23 -0.50
N CYS A 115 -6.45 0.64 0.52
CA CYS A 115 -5.79 0.42 1.82
C CYS A 115 -5.06 -0.93 1.89
N ASP A 116 -5.53 -1.92 1.11
CA ASP A 116 -5.01 -3.28 1.07
C ASP A 116 -5.38 -3.98 -0.26
N LEU A 117 -4.84 -5.18 -0.48
CA LEU A 117 -5.06 -5.96 -1.70
C LEU A 117 -6.50 -6.51 -1.82
N PHE A 118 -7.23 -6.69 -0.71
CA PHE A 118 -8.64 -7.10 -0.74
C PHE A 118 -9.54 -5.94 -1.18
N ASP A 119 -9.19 -4.72 -0.81
CA ASP A 119 -9.83 -3.50 -1.27
C ASP A 119 -9.65 -3.29 -2.78
N CYS A 120 -8.45 -3.52 -3.30
CA CYS A 120 -8.18 -3.58 -4.73
C CYS A 120 -9.13 -4.54 -5.47
N LYS A 121 -9.17 -5.82 -5.04
CA LYS A 121 -10.06 -6.83 -5.63
C LYS A 121 -11.53 -6.42 -5.58
N ARG A 122 -11.96 -5.86 -4.44
CA ARG A 122 -13.35 -5.44 -4.21
C ARG A 122 -13.76 -4.34 -5.18
N ILE A 123 -12.91 -3.35 -5.41
CA ILE A 123 -13.16 -2.26 -6.36
C ILE A 123 -13.32 -2.80 -7.78
N ILE A 124 -12.43 -3.70 -8.23
CA ILE A 124 -12.55 -4.33 -9.56
C ILE A 124 -13.84 -5.15 -9.69
N THR A 125 -14.20 -5.90 -8.64
CA THR A 125 -15.45 -6.68 -8.61
C THR A 125 -16.68 -5.77 -8.79
N GLN A 126 -16.70 -4.63 -8.08
CA GLN A 126 -17.79 -3.67 -8.15
C GLN A 126 -17.84 -2.93 -9.50
N LEU A 127 -16.69 -2.55 -10.06
CA LEU A 127 -16.63 -1.96 -11.40
C LEU A 127 -17.15 -2.91 -12.47
N THR A 128 -16.79 -4.19 -12.39
CA THR A 128 -17.30 -5.22 -13.29
C THR A 128 -18.83 -5.29 -13.22
N TYR A 129 -19.39 -5.23 -12.01
CA TYR A 129 -20.84 -5.18 -11.82
C TYR A 129 -21.47 -3.89 -12.37
N ILE A 130 -20.86 -2.73 -12.13
CA ILE A 130 -21.32 -1.43 -12.64
C ILE A 130 -21.34 -1.43 -14.17
N PHE A 131 -20.28 -1.89 -14.82
CA PHE A 131 -20.21 -1.95 -16.27
C PHE A 131 -21.21 -2.93 -16.87
N LYS A 132 -21.40 -4.10 -16.25
CA LYS A 132 -22.46 -5.01 -16.66
C LYS A 132 -23.85 -4.37 -16.55
N THR A 133 -24.13 -3.70 -15.44
CA THR A 133 -25.45 -3.13 -15.13
C THR A 133 -25.76 -1.90 -15.99
N PHE A 134 -24.80 -1.00 -16.17
CA PHE A 134 -25.04 0.30 -16.82
C PHE A 134 -24.66 0.32 -18.30
N LEU A 135 -23.68 -0.49 -18.70
CA LEU A 135 -23.16 -0.52 -20.06
C LEU A 135 -23.54 -1.80 -20.80
N GLY A 136 -24.09 -2.82 -20.12
CA GLY A 136 -24.44 -4.10 -20.72
C GLY A 136 -23.23 -4.96 -21.10
N MET A 137 -22.06 -4.70 -20.52
CA MET A 137 -20.84 -5.44 -20.84
C MET A 137 -20.92 -6.88 -20.30
N GLU A 138 -20.75 -7.87 -21.19
CA GLU A 138 -20.82 -9.30 -20.84
C GLU A 138 -19.49 -9.90 -20.36
N SER A 139 -18.38 -9.19 -20.56
CA SER A 139 -17.04 -9.71 -20.25
C SER A 139 -16.88 -10.04 -18.77
N LYS A 140 -16.60 -11.32 -18.48
CA LYS A 140 -16.08 -11.79 -17.19
C LYS A 140 -14.62 -11.37 -17.10
N VAL A 141 -14.36 -10.15 -16.62
CA VAL A 141 -13.00 -9.79 -16.23
C VAL A 141 -12.59 -10.70 -15.08
N PRO A 142 -11.39 -11.33 -15.15
CA PRO A 142 -10.89 -12.12 -14.03
C PRO A 142 -10.90 -11.22 -12.78
N VAL A 143 -11.53 -11.67 -11.70
CA VAL A 143 -11.66 -10.86 -10.46
C VAL A 143 -10.29 -10.51 -9.87
N ASP A 144 -9.28 -11.28 -10.28
CA ASP A 144 -7.86 -11.04 -10.13
C ASP A 144 -7.36 -10.56 -11.51
N SER A 145 -7.53 -9.28 -11.85
CA SER A 145 -6.94 -8.71 -13.07
C SER A 145 -6.41 -7.30 -12.81
N PHE A 146 -5.66 -7.14 -11.73
CA PHE A 146 -5.04 -5.87 -11.41
C PHE A 146 -3.57 -6.05 -11.08
N ARG A 147 -2.82 -5.03 -11.46
CA ARG A 147 -1.41 -4.90 -11.14
C ARG A 147 -1.22 -3.74 -10.19
N VAL A 148 -0.53 -4.00 -9.08
CA VAL A 148 -0.10 -2.93 -8.19
C VAL A 148 1.06 -2.18 -8.84
N VAL A 149 0.96 -0.86 -8.91
CA VAL A 149 1.99 0.02 -9.53
C VAL A 149 2.67 0.92 -8.53
N MET A 150 2.08 1.09 -7.33
CA MET A 150 2.68 1.85 -6.24
C MET A 150 2.07 1.43 -4.91
N ILE A 151 2.90 1.21 -3.90
CA ILE A 151 2.55 1.07 -2.50
C ILE A 151 3.34 2.13 -1.75
N ASN A 152 2.62 2.96 -1.00
CA ASN A 152 3.23 3.84 -0.02
C ASN A 152 2.88 3.35 1.38
N SER A 153 3.84 3.46 2.27
CA SER A 153 3.67 3.05 3.67
C SER A 153 4.46 3.97 4.59
N ASN A 154 4.15 3.93 5.87
CA ASN A 154 4.94 4.57 6.88
C ASN A 154 5.10 3.69 8.13
N PHE A 155 6.16 3.98 8.87
CA PHE A 155 6.41 3.44 10.20
C PHE A 155 7.13 4.50 11.04
N SER A 156 7.34 4.21 12.31
CA SER A 156 8.00 5.09 13.26
C SER A 156 9.09 4.34 14.00
N LEU A 157 10.24 5.00 14.17
CA LEU A 157 11.27 4.57 15.10
C LEU A 157 10.90 4.87 16.56
N ASN A 158 9.94 5.77 16.79
CA ASN A 158 9.56 6.30 18.10
C ASN A 158 10.74 6.94 18.88
N TYR A 159 11.64 7.55 18.12
CA TYR A 159 12.76 8.36 18.60
C TYR A 159 12.89 9.61 17.73
N ASP A 160 13.28 10.72 18.33
CA ASP A 160 13.82 11.85 17.58
C ASP A 160 15.18 11.47 17.00
N ILE A 161 15.42 11.88 15.76
CA ILE A 161 16.53 11.42 14.93
C ILE A 161 17.39 12.59 14.46
N ASN A 162 18.71 12.42 14.51
CA ASN A 162 19.67 13.35 13.94
C ASN A 162 19.81 13.13 12.42
N LEU A 163 19.19 13.99 11.61
CA LEU A 163 19.19 13.85 10.15
C LEU A 163 20.57 14.01 9.50
N MET A 164 21.47 14.80 10.09
CA MET A 164 22.85 14.92 9.57
C MET A 164 23.61 13.60 9.73
N LYS A 165 23.45 12.94 10.89
CA LYS A 165 24.02 11.61 11.16
C LYS A 165 23.42 10.55 10.24
N VAL A 166 22.11 10.59 9.99
CA VAL A 166 21.46 9.71 9.02
C VAL A 166 22.07 9.91 7.64
N ALA A 167 22.11 11.14 7.12
CA ALA A 167 22.66 11.42 5.80
C ALA A 167 24.10 10.88 5.68
N GLN A 168 24.96 11.23 6.63
CA GLN A 168 26.35 10.80 6.66
C GLN A 168 26.50 9.27 6.71
N HIS A 169 25.74 8.59 7.58
CA HIS A 169 25.80 7.14 7.72
C HIS A 169 25.45 6.43 6.41
N PHE A 170 24.34 6.82 5.75
CA PHE A 170 23.93 6.20 4.51
C PHE A 170 24.80 6.61 3.30
N GLU A 171 25.40 7.81 3.32
CA GLU A 171 26.37 8.26 2.29
C GLU A 171 27.68 7.46 2.31
N ASN A 172 28.03 6.85 3.44
CA ASN A 172 29.20 5.97 3.56
C ASN A 172 29.03 4.61 2.84
N HIS A 173 27.84 4.35 2.30
CA HIS A 173 27.49 3.11 1.57
C HIS A 173 26.93 3.43 0.16
N PRO A 174 27.68 4.18 -0.69
CA PRO A 174 27.19 4.69 -1.97
C PRO A 174 26.92 3.59 -3.01
N GLU A 175 27.47 2.40 -2.83
CA GLU A 175 27.21 1.22 -3.66
C GLU A 175 25.80 0.64 -3.46
N ILE A 176 25.17 0.93 -2.32
CA ILE A 176 23.81 0.48 -1.98
C ILE A 176 22.82 1.65 -2.05
N PHE A 177 23.19 2.81 -1.51
CA PHE A 177 22.27 3.92 -1.27
C PHE A 177 22.59 5.16 -2.10
N LYS A 178 21.53 5.76 -2.66
CA LYS A 178 21.57 7.12 -3.20
C LYS A 178 20.89 8.05 -2.21
N VAL A 179 21.69 8.87 -1.55
CA VAL A 179 21.24 9.80 -0.51
C VAL A 179 21.04 11.20 -1.09
N SER A 180 19.99 11.89 -0.65
CA SER A 180 19.74 13.30 -0.93
C SER A 180 19.19 13.96 0.32
N PHE A 181 19.92 14.95 0.83
CA PHE A 181 19.52 15.74 1.99
C PHE A 181 19.70 17.23 1.70
N GLU A 182 18.58 17.91 1.43
CA GLU A 182 18.51 19.34 1.18
C GLU A 182 17.51 19.94 2.18
N PRO A 183 17.90 20.20 3.44
CA PRO A 183 16.97 20.59 4.52
C PRO A 183 16.18 21.86 4.20
N ASP A 184 16.76 22.78 3.43
CA ASP A 184 16.09 24.02 2.99
C ASP A 184 14.95 23.76 1.99
N ARG A 185 14.96 22.62 1.29
CA ARG A 185 13.96 22.26 0.28
C ARG A 185 13.02 21.15 0.73
N TYR A 186 13.49 20.25 1.60
CA TYR A 186 12.73 19.10 2.05
C TYR A 186 13.20 18.64 3.44
N SER A 187 12.26 18.48 4.37
CA SER A 187 12.52 18.25 5.80
C SER A 187 12.97 16.83 6.18
N ALA A 188 13.35 16.00 5.20
CA ALA A 188 13.74 14.62 5.41
C ALA A 188 14.96 14.23 4.58
N VAL A 189 15.72 13.26 5.08
CA VAL A 189 16.76 12.58 4.30
C VAL A 189 16.07 11.60 3.37
N LYS A 190 16.28 11.76 2.06
CA LYS A 190 15.78 10.84 1.04
C LYS A 190 16.84 9.80 0.71
N ILE A 191 16.49 8.53 0.82
CA ILE A 191 17.39 7.40 0.56
C ILE A 191 16.73 6.52 -0.50
N LYS A 192 17.38 6.34 -1.65
CA LYS A 192 16.92 5.41 -2.70
C LYS A 192 17.83 4.19 -2.77
N PHE A 193 17.23 3.00 -2.83
CA PHE A 193 17.96 1.73 -2.92
C PHE A 193 17.04 0.61 -3.42
N ARG A 194 17.64 -0.53 -3.76
CA ARG A 194 16.91 -1.78 -4.08
C ARG A 194 17.01 -2.73 -2.90
N PRO A 195 15.90 -3.19 -2.30
CA PRO A 195 15.98 -4.08 -1.14
C PRO A 195 16.57 -5.47 -1.45
N ALA A 196 16.47 -5.94 -2.70
CA ALA A 196 17.22 -7.09 -3.22
C ALA A 196 17.42 -6.94 -4.74
N GLN A 197 18.25 -7.81 -5.33
CA GLN A 197 18.66 -7.71 -6.74
C GLN A 197 17.50 -7.76 -7.73
N ASP A 198 16.44 -8.54 -7.43
CA ASP A 198 15.23 -8.72 -8.23
C ASP A 198 14.09 -7.76 -7.85
N MET A 199 14.37 -6.77 -6.99
CA MET A 199 13.39 -5.80 -6.51
C MET A 199 13.53 -4.43 -7.18
N LYS A 200 12.43 -3.69 -7.25
CA LYS A 200 12.42 -2.31 -7.72
C LYS A 200 13.17 -1.40 -6.75
N GLU A 201 13.75 -0.32 -7.27
CA GLU A 201 14.28 0.77 -6.45
C GLU A 201 13.14 1.49 -5.74
N ILE A 202 13.21 1.55 -4.41
CA ILE A 202 12.26 2.26 -3.54
C ILE A 202 12.91 3.52 -2.99
N THR A 203 12.08 4.47 -2.54
CA THR A 203 12.55 5.68 -1.84
C THR A 203 12.05 5.68 -0.41
N THR A 204 12.97 5.88 0.54
CA THR A 204 12.67 6.06 1.95
C THR A 204 12.96 7.50 2.35
N SER A 205 11.97 8.18 2.94
CA SER A 205 12.13 9.52 3.51
C SER A 205 12.13 9.42 5.03
N ILE A 206 13.26 9.77 5.65
CA ILE A 206 13.45 9.74 7.11
C ILE A 206 13.33 11.16 7.66
N PHE A 207 12.37 11.36 8.57
CA PHE A 207 12.11 12.65 9.20
C PHE A 207 12.75 12.72 10.59
N SER A 208 13.03 13.95 11.05
CA SER A 208 13.66 14.18 12.38
C SER A 208 12.81 13.67 13.55
N THR A 209 11.51 13.49 13.35
CA THR A 209 10.56 12.91 14.33
C THR A 209 10.63 11.39 14.43
N GLY A 210 11.53 10.74 13.68
CA GLY A 210 11.61 9.27 13.59
C GLY A 210 10.54 8.62 12.74
N LYS A 211 9.64 9.41 12.14
CA LYS A 211 8.70 8.92 11.13
C LYS A 211 9.47 8.62 9.85
N ILE A 212 9.15 7.50 9.24
CA ILE A 212 9.78 7.04 8.00
C ILE A 212 8.68 6.69 7.01
N ILE A 213 8.79 7.21 5.79
CA ILE A 213 7.88 6.90 4.69
C ILE A 213 8.63 6.08 3.65
N ILE A 214 8.08 4.92 3.27
CA ILE A 214 8.57 4.13 2.14
C ILE A 214 7.62 4.33 0.96
N THR A 215 8.16 4.71 -0.20
CA THR A 215 7.39 4.99 -1.42
C THR A 215 8.00 4.31 -2.65
N GLY A 216 7.15 4.10 -3.67
CA GLY A 216 7.57 3.63 -4.99
C GLY A 216 7.62 2.10 -5.16
N ALA A 217 7.38 1.34 -4.09
CA ALA A 217 7.28 -0.12 -4.13
C ALA A 217 6.09 -0.57 -5.00
N GLU A 218 6.20 -1.74 -5.63
CA GLU A 218 5.12 -2.42 -6.35
C GLU A 218 4.68 -3.71 -5.63
N THR A 219 5.46 -4.15 -4.65
CA THR A 219 5.22 -5.38 -3.89
C THR A 219 5.27 -5.13 -2.38
N LEU A 220 4.53 -5.94 -1.62
CA LEU A 220 4.61 -5.94 -0.15
C LEU A 220 5.98 -6.42 0.35
N LYS A 221 6.69 -7.25 -0.43
CA LYS A 221 8.06 -7.69 -0.13
C LYS A 221 9.03 -6.52 -0.12
N GLU A 222 9.00 -5.66 -1.14
CA GLU A 222 9.86 -4.46 -1.20
C GLU A 222 9.69 -3.58 0.03
N ILE A 223 8.45 -3.41 0.51
CA ILE A 223 8.16 -2.67 1.75
C ILE A 223 8.79 -3.36 2.96
N ALA A 224 8.54 -4.66 3.16
CA ALA A 224 9.03 -5.41 4.33
C ALA A 224 10.56 -5.48 4.38
N PHE A 225 11.22 -5.75 3.25
CA PHE A 225 12.67 -5.83 3.18
C PHE A 225 13.32 -4.45 3.25
N GLY A 226 12.74 -3.43 2.59
CA GLY A 226 13.19 -2.05 2.72
C GLY A 226 13.12 -1.55 4.17
N TYR A 227 12.04 -1.88 4.87
CA TYR A 227 11.91 -1.64 6.30
C TYR A 227 13.03 -2.31 7.11
N ASN A 228 13.31 -3.59 6.88
CA ASN A 228 14.36 -4.29 7.62
C ASN A 228 15.73 -3.64 7.38
N ILE A 229 16.11 -3.40 6.12
CA ILE A 229 17.40 -2.80 5.75
C ILE A 229 17.59 -1.45 6.42
N ILE A 230 16.60 -0.56 6.35
CA ILE A 230 16.68 0.77 6.97
C ILE A 230 16.86 0.67 8.48
N ASN A 231 16.13 -0.22 9.15
CA ASN A 231 16.25 -0.38 10.61
C ASN A 231 17.58 -1.02 11.02
N GLN A 232 18.15 -1.95 10.23
CA GLN A 232 19.47 -2.51 10.49
C GLN A 232 20.55 -1.43 10.43
N HIS A 233 20.62 -0.66 9.34
CA HIS A 233 21.59 0.43 9.18
C HIS A 233 21.45 1.51 10.26
N ILE A 234 20.22 1.92 10.59
CA ILE A 234 19.99 2.89 11.68
C ILE A 234 20.47 2.35 13.04
N ASN A 235 20.49 1.04 13.25
CA ASN A 235 20.99 0.44 14.48
C ASN A 235 22.52 0.24 14.51
N GLU A 236 23.19 0.26 13.35
CA GLU A 236 24.65 0.21 13.25
C GLU A 236 25.29 1.52 13.73
N GLU A 237 24.57 2.64 13.68
CA GLU A 237 25.00 3.94 14.18
C GLU A 237 24.07 4.45 15.30
N PRO A 238 24.34 4.08 16.57
CA PRO A 238 23.51 4.47 17.71
C PRO A 238 23.32 5.97 17.88
N THR A 239 24.27 6.80 17.41
CA THR A 239 24.19 8.27 17.55
C THR A 239 23.14 8.92 16.64
N ILE A 240 22.51 8.14 15.76
CA ILE A 240 21.34 8.58 14.99
C ILE A 240 20.15 8.86 15.91
N ARG A 241 19.93 8.04 16.94
CA ARG A 241 18.83 8.22 17.90
C ARG A 241 19.23 9.23 18.97
N VAL A 242 18.39 10.25 19.16
CA VAL A 242 18.66 11.32 20.12
C VAL A 242 17.90 11.07 21.42
N LYS A 243 16.57 10.94 21.35
CA LYS A 243 15.72 10.66 22.52
C LYS A 243 14.41 9.97 22.10
N PRO A 244 13.79 9.16 22.97
CA PRO A 244 12.48 8.58 22.69
C PRO A 244 11.40 9.66 22.46
N THR A 245 10.45 9.39 21.59
CA THR A 245 9.26 10.25 21.43
C THR A 245 8.31 10.09 22.62
N ILE A 246 7.61 11.17 22.99
CA ILE A 246 6.61 11.16 24.06
C ILE A 246 5.40 10.30 23.63
N GLU A 247 4.88 10.59 22.44
CA GLU A 247 3.83 9.81 21.81
C GLU A 247 4.45 8.74 20.91
N LYS A 248 3.99 7.49 21.06
CA LYS A 248 4.46 6.36 20.26
C LYS A 248 3.43 6.01 19.21
N ASP A 249 3.86 6.01 17.96
CA ASP A 249 3.13 5.42 16.85
C ASP A 249 3.37 3.91 16.86
N VAL A 250 2.32 3.10 17.05
CA VAL A 250 2.45 1.63 17.13
C VAL A 250 2.08 0.93 15.82
N PHE A 251 1.07 1.44 15.11
CA PHE A 251 0.56 0.93 13.82
C PHE A 251 0.19 -0.57 13.80
N ASP A 252 -0.24 -1.09 14.94
CA ASP A 252 -0.52 -2.51 15.23
C ASP A 252 -1.92 -2.99 14.79
N VAL A 253 -2.48 -2.38 13.75
CA VAL A 253 -3.75 -2.81 13.15
C VAL A 253 -3.51 -3.16 11.69
N PHE A 254 -3.81 -4.41 11.34
CA PHE A 254 -3.72 -4.94 9.98
C PHE A 254 -5.06 -5.58 9.58
N LEU A 255 -5.64 -5.13 8.48
CA LEU A 255 -6.96 -5.58 7.99
C LEU A 255 -8.08 -5.50 9.05
N GLY A 256 -8.00 -4.52 9.95
CA GLY A 256 -8.96 -4.33 11.04
C GLY A 256 -8.72 -5.20 12.28
N HIS A 257 -7.67 -6.03 12.28
CA HIS A 257 -7.28 -6.88 13.41
C HIS A 257 -5.98 -6.41 14.05
N ARG A 258 -5.83 -6.68 15.35
CA ARG A 258 -4.57 -6.45 16.06
C ARG A 258 -3.49 -7.37 15.51
N CYS A 259 -2.30 -6.83 15.22
CA CYS A 259 -1.23 -7.59 14.56
C CYS A 259 -0.80 -8.84 15.32
N GLU A 260 -0.54 -8.74 16.63
CA GLU A 260 -0.01 -9.86 17.43
C GLU A 260 -0.95 -11.08 17.49
N PRO A 261 -2.24 -10.94 17.87
CA PRO A 261 -3.18 -12.06 17.81
C PRO A 261 -3.35 -12.65 16.41
N MET A 262 -3.33 -11.79 15.38
CA MET A 262 -3.45 -12.24 14.00
C MET A 262 -2.22 -13.03 13.55
N VAL A 263 -1.02 -12.63 13.95
CA VAL A 263 0.22 -13.37 13.68
C VAL A 263 0.16 -14.78 14.29
N GLU A 264 -0.29 -14.90 15.52
CA GLU A 264 -0.42 -16.19 16.20
C GLU A 264 -1.42 -17.11 15.47
N ASP A 265 -2.60 -16.58 15.14
CA ASP A 265 -3.62 -17.31 14.36
C ASP A 265 -3.10 -17.76 12.99
N LEU A 266 -2.39 -16.89 12.27
CA LEU A 266 -1.81 -17.22 10.97
C LEU A 266 -0.73 -18.30 11.05
N LYS A 267 0.12 -18.27 12.09
CA LYS A 267 1.12 -19.32 12.32
C LYS A 267 0.45 -20.66 12.63
N ASN A 268 -0.59 -20.67 13.46
CA ASN A 268 -1.38 -21.87 13.78
C ASN A 268 -2.08 -22.45 12.54
N LYS A 269 -2.44 -21.60 11.57
CA LYS A 269 -3.00 -22.00 10.26
C LYS A 269 -1.93 -22.43 9.23
N GLY A 270 -0.65 -22.44 9.59
CA GLY A 270 0.45 -22.91 8.75
C GLY A 270 0.92 -21.91 7.68
N PHE A 271 0.53 -20.64 7.75
CA PHE A 271 1.10 -19.60 6.89
C PHE A 271 2.57 -19.36 7.26
N LYS A 272 3.37 -18.97 6.27
CA LYS A 272 4.81 -18.74 6.43
C LYS A 272 5.21 -17.33 6.02
N SER A 273 6.24 -16.80 6.67
CA SER A 273 6.93 -15.58 6.25
C SER A 273 7.73 -15.81 4.97
N TRP A 274 8.29 -14.72 4.42
CA TRP A 274 9.15 -14.78 3.24
C TRP A 274 10.63 -14.93 3.55
N ILE A 275 11.03 -15.07 4.81
CA ILE A 275 12.47 -15.13 5.18
C ILE A 275 13.17 -16.31 4.48
N GLN A 276 12.45 -17.40 4.22
CA GLN A 276 12.98 -18.58 3.50
C GLN A 276 12.75 -18.53 1.98
N THR A 277 12.26 -17.42 1.42
CA THR A 277 11.83 -17.32 0.01
C THR A 277 12.60 -16.23 -0.74
N ILE A 278 13.52 -16.65 -1.61
CA ILE A 278 14.39 -15.74 -2.38
C ILE A 278 13.71 -15.06 -3.58
N THR A 279 12.53 -15.53 -4.03
CA THR A 279 11.90 -14.98 -5.25
C THR A 279 10.94 -13.82 -4.94
N ASN A 280 11.23 -12.62 -5.43
CA ASN A 280 10.26 -11.53 -5.52
C ASN A 280 9.54 -11.58 -6.87
N ARG A 281 8.22 -11.66 -6.85
CA ARG A 281 7.40 -11.61 -8.07
C ARG A 281 6.48 -10.41 -7.98
N GLN A 282 6.34 -9.69 -9.09
CA GLN A 282 5.35 -8.63 -9.17
C GLN A 282 3.97 -9.14 -8.74
N ILE A 283 3.24 -8.27 -8.03
CA ILE A 283 1.88 -8.56 -7.60
C ILE A 283 0.95 -8.35 -8.80
N ASN A 284 0.82 -9.41 -9.58
CA ASN A 284 -0.16 -9.56 -10.64
C ASN A 284 -1.22 -10.51 -10.10
N PHE A 285 -2.39 -9.96 -9.82
CA PHE A 285 -3.58 -10.76 -9.60
C PHE A 285 -4.32 -10.81 -10.90
#